data_AF-A0AAV4Y004-F1
#
_entry.id   AF-A0AAV4Y004-F1
#
_cell.length_a   1.000
_cell.length_b   1.000
_cell.length_c   1.000
_cell.angle_alpha   90.00
_cell.angle_beta   90.00
_cell.angle_gamma   90.00
#
_symmetry.space_group_name_H-M   'P 1'
#
loop_
_entity.id
_entity.type
_entity.pdbx_description
1 polymer ?
#
loop_
_entity_poly.entity_id
_entity_poly.type
_entity_poly.pdbx_seq_one_letter_code
_entity_poly.pdbx_strand_id
1 'polypeptide(L)'
;MFALTIADSSLLYIPSTLFKNTKYQKIQFTNTQIMALSDSDLAFEGLEDRLEEIRAKDAHYITTWEWSQLRNLRKLDLLDISLISFNSIEQEFPALTSSVLSVSLEQIYRLSTQQLSASW
;
A
#
# COMPACT_ATOMS: atom_id res chain seq x y z
N MET A 1 14.44 11.21 11.14
CA MET A 1 13.25 10.45 10.70
C MET A 1 13.74 9.32 9.80
N PHE A 2 13.42 8.07 10.13
CA PHE A 2 13.90 6.90 9.37
C PHE A 2 12.81 6.39 8.44
N ALA A 3 13.13 6.20 7.16
CA ALA A 3 12.21 5.70 6.15
C ALA A 3 12.79 4.43 5.50
N LEU A 4 11.93 3.46 5.22
CA LEU A 4 12.24 2.32 4.36
C LEU A 4 11.47 2.47 3.05
N THR A 5 12.17 2.30 1.93
CA THR A 5 11.56 2.20 0.60
C THR A 5 11.77 0.79 0.06
N ILE A 6 10.67 0.16 -0.35
CA ILE A 6 10.65 -1.10 -1.09
C ILE A 6 10.19 -0.76 -2.51
N ALA A 7 11.07 -0.95 -3.48
CA ALA A 7 10.85 -0.53 -4.86
C ALA A 7 11.16 -1.64 -5.87
N ASP A 8 10.47 -1.63 -7.02
CA ASP A 8 10.74 -2.50 -8.16
C ASP A 8 10.85 -3.99 -7.78
N SER A 9 9.93 -4.42 -6.91
CA SER A 9 10.03 -5.70 -6.20
C SER A 9 8.75 -6.52 -6.33
N SER A 10 8.90 -7.84 -6.29
CA SER A 10 7.80 -8.79 -6.20
C SER A 10 7.95 -9.61 -4.93
N LEU A 11 7.00 -9.47 -4.00
CA LEU A 11 7.00 -10.11 -2.69
C LEU A 11 5.65 -10.80 -2.46
N LEU A 12 5.70 -12.00 -1.90
CA LEU A 12 4.47 -12.65 -1.42
C LEU A 12 3.91 -11.90 -0.22
N TYR A 13 4.78 -11.55 0.73
CA TYR A 13 4.42 -10.79 1.92
C TYR A 13 5.64 -10.11 2.52
N ILE A 14 5.42 -9.20 3.49
CA ILE A 14 6.48 -8.70 4.37
C ILE A 14 6.55 -9.59 5.62
N PRO A 15 7.70 -10.19 5.97
CA PRO A 15 7.79 -11.00 7.18
C PRO A 15 7.44 -10.18 8.42
N SER A 16 6.51 -10.66 9.23
CA SER A 16 5.98 -9.99 10.43
C SER A 16 7.07 -9.51 11.39
N THR A 17 8.17 -10.26 11.51
CA THR A 17 9.27 -9.96 12.43
C THR A 17 10.36 -9.04 11.87
N LEU A 18 10.27 -8.64 10.60
CA LEU A 18 11.31 -7.87 9.90
C LEU A 18 11.68 -6.56 10.59
N PHE A 19 10.70 -5.92 11.24
CA PHE A 19 10.87 -4.58 11.82
C PHE A 19 11.17 -4.58 13.31
N LYS A 20 11.28 -5.76 13.95
CA LYS A 20 11.64 -5.85 15.37
C LYS A 20 13.01 -5.20 15.61
N ASN A 21 13.07 -4.35 16.63
CA ASN A 21 14.25 -3.56 16.99
C ASN A 21 14.70 -2.52 15.93
N THR A 22 13.84 -2.20 14.96
CA THR A 22 14.09 -1.09 14.03
C THR A 22 13.44 0.20 14.53
N LYS A 23 13.65 1.31 13.79
CA LYS A 23 13.17 2.65 14.19
C LYS A 23 12.49 3.38 13.03
N TYR A 24 12.01 2.65 12.03
CA TYR A 24 11.34 3.26 10.88
C TYR A 24 10.04 3.95 11.31
N GLN A 25 9.84 5.14 10.77
CA GLN A 25 8.63 5.95 10.94
C GLN A 25 7.82 6.02 9.65
N LYS A 26 8.44 5.70 8.51
CA LYS A 26 7.79 5.71 7.20
C LYS A 26 8.14 4.45 6.43
N ILE A 27 7.13 3.87 5.77
CA ILE A 27 7.30 2.77 4.83
C ILE A 27 6.69 3.19 3.51
N GLN A 28 7.46 3.02 2.44
CA GLN A 28 7.05 3.36 1.09
C GLN A 28 7.19 2.15 0.17
N PHE A 29 6.12 1.88 -0.57
CA PHE A 29 6.06 0.90 -1.64
C PHE A 29 5.97 1.64 -2.97
N THR A 30 6.86 1.35 -3.92
CA THR A 30 6.89 2.02 -5.22
C THR A 30 7.12 1.03 -6.35
N ASN A 31 6.19 0.93 -7.30
CA ASN A 31 6.27 -0.03 -8.40
C ASN A 31 6.52 -1.46 -7.88
N THR A 32 5.63 -1.94 -7.01
CA THR A 32 5.79 -3.22 -6.32
C THR A 32 4.61 -4.14 -6.57
N GLN A 33 4.87 -5.45 -6.59
CA GLN A 33 3.85 -6.49 -6.55
C GLN A 33 3.91 -7.15 -5.18
N ILE A 34 3.04 -6.74 -4.25
CA ILE A 34 3.02 -7.27 -2.89
C ILE A 34 1.65 -7.87 -2.63
N MET A 35 1.58 -9.20 -2.47
CA MET A 35 0.29 -9.88 -2.34
C MET A 35 -0.36 -9.69 -0.97
N ALA A 36 0.44 -9.58 0.09
CA ALA A 36 -0.05 -9.35 1.45
C ALA A 36 0.91 -8.46 2.26
N LEU A 37 0.36 -7.72 3.23
CA LEU A 37 1.15 -6.87 4.13
C LEU A 37 1.96 -7.66 5.16
N SER A 38 1.56 -8.88 5.49
CA SER A 38 2.20 -9.72 6.51
C SER A 38 1.95 -11.20 6.27
N ASP A 39 2.81 -12.05 6.84
CA ASP A 39 2.60 -13.49 7.02
C ASP A 39 1.86 -13.87 8.31
N SER A 40 1.49 -12.87 9.13
CA SER A 40 0.77 -13.07 10.39
C SER A 40 -0.48 -12.19 10.47
N ASP A 41 -1.25 -12.33 11.55
CA ASP A 41 -2.43 -11.49 11.80
C ASP A 41 -2.10 -9.99 11.96
N LEU A 42 -0.82 -9.63 12.14
CA LEU A 42 -0.37 -8.26 12.36
C LEU A 42 0.75 -7.91 11.37
N ALA A 43 0.63 -6.75 10.73
CA ALA A 43 1.69 -6.21 9.90
C ALA A 43 2.58 -5.27 10.71
N PHE A 44 3.85 -5.16 10.29
CA PHE A 44 4.80 -4.19 10.83
C PHE A 44 5.07 -4.31 12.36
N GLU A 45 5.13 -5.54 12.90
CA GLU A 45 5.42 -5.76 14.32
C GLU A 45 6.75 -5.12 14.74
N GLY A 46 6.76 -4.47 15.90
CA GLY A 46 7.87 -3.68 16.42
C GLY A 46 7.82 -2.19 16.08
N LEU A 47 6.87 -1.75 15.25
CA LEU A 47 6.67 -0.34 14.90
C LEU A 47 5.37 0.26 15.46
N GLU A 48 4.71 -0.39 16.41
CA GLU A 48 3.37 -0.05 16.90
C GLU A 48 3.26 1.39 17.42
N ASP A 49 4.32 1.90 18.06
CA ASP A 49 4.39 3.26 18.61
C ASP A 49 5.22 4.23 17.75
N ARG A 50 5.54 3.85 16.51
CA ARG A 50 6.55 4.56 15.69
C ARG A 50 6.16 4.78 14.24
N LEU A 51 5.49 3.82 13.61
CA LEU A 51 5.11 3.95 12.21
C LEU A 51 4.03 5.03 12.09
N GLU A 52 4.38 6.10 11.40
CA GLU A 52 3.56 7.29 11.19
C GLU A 52 2.93 7.22 9.79
N GLU A 53 3.74 6.87 8.77
CA GLU A 53 3.28 6.89 7.38
C GLU A 53 3.46 5.56 6.66
N ILE A 54 2.42 5.13 5.96
CA ILE A 54 2.48 4.12 4.91
C ILE A 54 2.08 4.79 3.59
N ARG A 55 2.95 4.68 2.58
CA ARG A 55 2.64 5.13 1.22
C ARG A 55 2.80 3.99 0.24
N ALA A 56 1.83 3.85 -0.64
CA ALA A 56 1.88 2.89 -1.73
C ALA A 56 1.61 3.64 -3.05
N LYS A 57 2.58 3.62 -3.95
CA LYS A 57 2.48 4.21 -5.28
C LYS A 57 2.74 3.12 -6.31
N ASP A 58 1.82 2.94 -7.25
CA ASP A 58 1.97 1.91 -8.29
C ASP A 58 2.20 0.52 -7.68
N ALA A 59 1.42 0.21 -6.64
CA ALA A 59 1.47 -1.06 -5.93
C ALA A 59 0.36 -1.99 -6.42
N HIS A 60 0.73 -3.11 -7.03
CA HIS A 60 -0.19 -4.14 -7.49
C HIS A 60 -0.68 -5.00 -6.32
N TYR A 61 -1.86 -5.59 -6.47
CA TYR A 61 -2.53 -6.44 -5.47
C TYR A 61 -2.94 -5.72 -4.19
N ILE A 62 -2.99 -4.38 -4.18
CA ILE A 62 -3.37 -3.66 -2.97
C ILE A 62 -4.82 -3.94 -2.51
N THR A 63 -5.68 -4.38 -3.42
CA THR A 63 -7.05 -4.85 -3.09
C THR A 63 -7.08 -6.12 -2.27
N THR A 64 -5.98 -6.88 -2.22
CA THR A 64 -5.87 -8.11 -1.43
C THR A 64 -5.22 -7.86 -0.07
N TRP A 65 -4.86 -6.62 0.25
CA TRP A 65 -4.29 -6.28 1.55
C TRP A 65 -5.37 -6.25 2.61
N GLU A 66 -5.17 -7.03 3.66
CA GLU A 66 -6.03 -7.07 4.84
C GLU A 66 -5.71 -5.87 5.75
N TRP A 67 -6.38 -4.74 5.53
CA TRP A 67 -6.11 -3.50 6.26
C TRP A 67 -6.28 -3.62 7.78
N SER A 68 -7.07 -4.60 8.25
CA SER A 68 -7.20 -4.97 9.66
C SER A 68 -5.88 -5.40 10.32
N GLN A 69 -4.87 -5.81 9.54
CA GLN A 69 -3.52 -6.12 10.02
C GLN A 69 -2.79 -4.88 10.56
N LEU A 70 -3.26 -3.66 10.24
CA LEU A 70 -2.69 -2.40 10.73
C LEU A 70 -3.23 -1.95 12.11
N ARG A 71 -4.17 -2.70 12.70
CA ARG A 71 -4.93 -2.30 13.91
C ARG A 71 -4.10 -1.93 15.14
N ASN A 72 -2.84 -2.36 15.21
CA ASN A 72 -1.96 -2.09 16.36
C ASN A 72 -1.04 -0.86 16.17
N LEU A 73 -1.07 -0.21 14.99
CA LEU A 73 -0.23 0.94 14.70
C LEU A 73 -0.82 2.23 15.28
N ARG A 74 -0.51 2.50 16.55
CA ARG A 74 -1.09 3.61 17.35
C ARG A 74 -0.68 4.99 16.88
N LYS A 75 0.39 5.09 16.10
CA LYS A 75 0.92 6.35 15.54
C LYS A 75 0.67 6.54 14.05
N LEU A 76 0.01 5.58 13.39
CA LEU A 76 -0.23 5.67 11.96
C LEU A 76 -1.21 6.83 11.68
N ASP A 77 -0.72 7.89 11.07
CA ASP A 77 -1.45 9.13 10.78
C ASP A 77 -1.66 9.33 9.27
N LEU A 78 -0.94 8.57 8.43
CA LEU A 78 -1.07 8.71 6.99
C LEU A 78 -1.05 7.35 6.31
N LEU A 79 -2.11 7.12 5.54
CA LEU A 79 -2.21 6.05 4.55
C LEU A 79 -2.48 6.71 3.20
N ASP A 80 -1.45 6.77 2.36
CA ASP A 80 -1.52 7.42 1.05
C ASP A 80 -1.29 6.39 -0.05
N ILE A 81 -2.34 6.15 -0.83
CA ILE A 81 -2.38 5.15 -1.86
C ILE A 81 -2.69 5.82 -3.19
N SER A 82 -1.78 5.68 -4.15
CA SER A 82 -1.85 6.37 -5.44
C SER A 82 -1.44 5.48 -6.61
N LEU A 83 -1.93 5.82 -7.81
CA LEU A 83 -1.59 5.16 -9.08
C LEU A 83 -1.90 3.65 -9.06
N ILE A 84 -3.15 3.35 -8.83
CA ILE A 84 -3.67 2.02 -8.58
C ILE A 84 -4.71 1.74 -9.67
N SER A 85 -4.49 0.70 -10.46
CA SER A 85 -5.46 0.23 -11.45
C SER A 85 -6.59 -0.52 -10.72
N PHE A 86 -7.70 0.16 -10.42
CA PHE A 86 -8.83 -0.46 -9.71
C PHE A 86 -10.04 -0.73 -10.58
N ASN A 87 -10.82 -1.73 -10.13
CA ASN A 87 -12.25 -1.85 -10.41
C ASN A 87 -13.13 -1.54 -9.17
N SER A 88 -12.65 -1.78 -7.92
CA SER A 88 -13.25 -1.31 -6.65
C SER A 88 -12.33 -1.59 -5.43
N ILE A 89 -12.47 -0.83 -4.33
CA ILE A 89 -12.04 -1.23 -2.96
C ILE A 89 -13.33 -1.45 -2.16
N GLU A 90 -13.60 -2.68 -1.76
CA GLU A 90 -14.81 -3.05 -0.99
C GLU A 90 -14.52 -3.29 0.50
N GLN A 91 -13.25 -3.20 0.91
CA GLN A 91 -12.83 -3.48 2.28
C GLN A 91 -12.91 -2.24 3.19
N GLU A 92 -13.31 -2.47 4.44
CA GLU A 92 -13.27 -1.43 5.48
C GLU A 92 -11.83 -1.14 5.91
N PHE A 93 -11.45 0.13 5.90
CA PHE A 93 -10.19 0.58 6.48
C PHE A 93 -10.30 0.61 8.01
N PRO A 94 -9.21 0.29 8.75
CA PRO A 94 -9.21 0.41 10.20
C PRO A 94 -9.51 1.86 10.61
N ALA A 95 -10.22 2.02 11.72
CA ALA A 95 -10.44 3.33 12.32
C ALA A 95 -9.10 3.88 12.81
N LEU A 96 -8.57 4.88 12.12
CA LEU A 96 -7.32 5.51 12.50
C LEU A 96 -7.60 6.79 13.34
N THR A 97 -6.83 6.99 14.40
CA THR A 97 -7.11 7.98 15.46
C THR A 97 -6.84 9.43 15.05
N SER A 98 -6.02 9.66 14.02
CA SER A 98 -5.71 11.00 13.48
C SER A 98 -5.17 10.87 12.07
N SER A 99 -6.00 10.43 11.12
CA SER A 99 -5.45 10.05 9.81
C SER A 99 -6.03 10.73 8.59
N VAL A 100 -5.13 11.00 7.66
CA VAL A 100 -5.44 11.36 6.29
C VAL A 100 -5.38 10.08 5.46
N LEU A 101 -6.54 9.62 5.01
CA LEU A 101 -6.65 8.61 3.96
C LEU A 101 -6.71 9.35 2.61
N SER A 102 -5.70 9.14 1.78
CA SER A 102 -5.67 9.63 0.40
C SER A 102 -5.69 8.43 -0.53
N VAL A 103 -6.73 8.34 -1.39
CA VAL A 103 -6.83 7.34 -2.45
C VAL A 103 -6.97 8.11 -3.76
N SER A 104 -5.96 8.01 -4.62
CA SER A 104 -5.97 8.67 -5.94
C SER A 104 -5.91 7.65 -7.08
N LEU A 105 -6.87 7.76 -8.00
CA LEU A 105 -6.93 6.98 -9.23
C LEU A 105 -6.31 7.78 -10.37
N GLU A 106 -5.40 7.19 -11.13
CA GLU A 106 -5.12 7.67 -12.48
C GLU A 106 -5.78 6.72 -13.48
N GLN A 107 -6.84 7.20 -14.15
CA GLN A 107 -7.33 6.54 -15.35
C GLN A 107 -6.33 6.79 -16.48
N ILE A 108 -5.54 5.78 -16.85
CA ILE A 108 -4.77 5.83 -18.08
C ILE A 108 -5.74 5.61 -19.25
N TYR A 109 -6.12 6.70 -19.92
CA TYR A 109 -6.63 6.69 -21.28
C TYR A 109 -5.59 6.01 -22.20
N ARG A 110 -5.68 4.70 -22.38
CA ARG A 110 -5.08 3.99 -23.51
C ARG A 110 -6.03 2.89 -23.94
N LEU A 111 -6.92 3.22 -24.87
CA LEU A 111 -7.30 2.44 -26.07
C LEU A 111 -8.38 3.23 -26.85
N SER A 112 -7.99 4.34 -27.49
CA SER A 112 -8.77 4.97 -28.58
C SER A 112 -7.87 5.27 -29.78
N THR A 113 -7.07 4.29 -30.21
CA THR A 113 -6.42 4.30 -31.53
C THR A 113 -6.48 2.94 -32.23
N GLN A 114 -7.53 2.14 -31.97
CA GLN A 114 -7.88 0.97 -32.79
C GLN A 114 -9.21 1.13 -33.54
N GLN A 115 -9.61 2.37 -33.79
CA GLN A 115 -10.58 2.71 -34.84
C GLN A 115 -9.95 3.82 -35.66
N LEU A 116 -9.13 3.47 -36.66
CA LEU A 116 -8.78 4.23 -37.86
C LEU A 116 -7.69 3.47 -38.64
N SER A 117 -8.06 2.36 -39.28
CA SER A 117 -7.43 1.85 -40.53
C SER A 117 -8.02 0.49 -40.93
N ALA A 118 -9.31 0.44 -41.22
CA ALA A 118 -9.89 -0.59 -42.08
C ALA A 118 -11.25 -0.13 -42.59
N SER A 119 -11.24 0.86 -43.47
CA SER A 119 -12.33 1.16 -44.38
C SER A 119 -11.73 1.52 -45.73
N TRP A 120 -11.52 0.49 -46.55
CA TRP A 120 -11.60 0.53 -48.00
C TRP A 120 -12.65 -0.49 -48.41
#